data_AF-A0A1D8S6K8-F1
#
_entry.id   AF-A0A1D8S6K8-F1
#
_cell.length_a   1.000
_cell.length_b   1.000
_cell.length_c   1.000
_cell.angle_alpha   90.00
_cell.angle_beta   90.00
_cell.angle_gamma   90.00
#
_symmetry.space_group_name_H-M   'P 1'
#
loop_
_entity.id
_entity.type
_entity.pdbx_description
1 polymer ?
#
loop_
_entity_poly.entity_id
_entity_poly.type
_entity_poly.pdbx_seq_one_letter_code
_entity_poly.pdbx_strand_id
1 'polypeptide(L)'
;MTDDDSNSAMFPSAFAKAMGQAGSDATETSAQMTEAMLDAVPTPESFPLEAVQGTATFKTRIQSGGRISIPDAEREVLDLGEGDIVQAVIVPLKRNQDND
;
A
#
# COMPACT_ATOMS: atom_id res chain seq x y z
N MET A 1 25.85 58.52 -19.24
CA MET A 1 24.96 59.70 -19.13
C MET A 1 24.05 59.65 -20.35
N THR A 2 22.75 59.38 -20.20
CA THR A 2 21.96 59.00 -19.00
C THR A 2 22.27 57.52 -18.58
N ASP A 3 21.41 56.56 -18.22
CA ASP A 3 19.94 56.47 -18.13
C ASP A 3 19.46 55.25 -17.30
N ASP A 4 18.13 55.13 -17.16
CA ASP A 4 17.29 54.02 -16.67
C ASP A 4 17.29 53.63 -15.18
N ASP A 5 16.82 54.57 -14.34
CA ASP A 5 16.14 54.25 -13.08
C ASP A 5 14.66 53.88 -13.34
N SER A 6 14.26 52.59 -13.19
CA SER A 6 12.83 52.21 -13.09
C SER A 6 12.50 50.80 -12.57
N ASN A 7 13.23 49.74 -12.96
CA ASN A 7 12.62 48.39 -13.00
C ASN A 7 12.64 47.56 -11.68
N SER A 8 13.27 48.03 -10.59
CA SER A 8 13.52 47.18 -9.40
C SER A 8 12.36 47.08 -8.38
N ALA A 9 11.27 47.84 -8.55
CA ALA A 9 10.25 48.00 -7.50
C ALA A 9 9.06 47.02 -7.55
N MET A 10 8.78 46.35 -8.69
CA MET A 10 7.54 45.58 -8.86
C MET A 10 7.61 44.10 -8.42
N PHE A 11 8.82 43.54 -8.30
CA PHE A 11 9.00 42.10 -8.00
C PHE A 11 8.41 41.65 -6.64
N PRO A 12 8.58 42.37 -5.51
CA PRO A 12 8.14 41.87 -4.21
C PRO A 12 6.63 41.69 -4.08
N SER A 13 5.84 42.63 -4.59
CA SER A 13 4.37 42.59 -4.49
C SER A 13 3.73 41.63 -5.49
N ALA A 14 4.29 41.51 -6.69
CA ALA A 14 3.88 40.49 -7.67
C ALA A 14 4.15 39.07 -7.14
N PHE A 15 5.33 38.84 -6.57
CA PHE A 15 5.70 37.55 -5.98
C PHE A 15 4.83 37.21 -4.76
N ALA A 16 4.63 38.15 -3.83
CA ALA A 16 3.76 37.94 -2.66
C ALA A 16 2.30 37.63 -3.06
N LYS A 17 1.77 38.27 -4.11
CA LYS A 17 0.43 37.99 -4.62
C LYS A 17 0.35 36.63 -5.33
N ALA A 18 1.36 36.27 -6.13
CA ALA A 18 1.44 34.94 -6.75
C ALA A 18 1.51 33.83 -5.70
N MET A 19 2.31 33.99 -4.64
CA MET A 19 2.40 33.04 -3.53
C MET A 19 1.09 32.97 -2.72
N GLY A 20 0.41 34.10 -2.52
CA GLY A 20 -0.90 34.15 -1.86
C GLY A 20 -2.02 33.47 -2.64
N GLN A 21 -2.03 33.59 -3.97
CA GLN A 21 -3.01 32.91 -4.84
C GLN A 21 -2.67 31.43 -5.03
N ALA A 22 -1.38 31.07 -5.14
CA ALA A 22 -0.96 29.67 -5.07
C ALA A 22 -1.37 29.03 -3.73
N GLY A 23 -1.46 29.80 -2.64
CA GLY A 23 -1.93 29.35 -1.33
C GLY A 23 -3.39 28.89 -1.28
N SER A 24 -4.28 29.34 -2.18
CA SER A 24 -5.66 28.82 -2.26
C SER A 24 -5.77 27.59 -3.14
N ASP A 25 -5.06 27.58 -4.27
CA ASP A 25 -5.21 26.54 -5.29
C ASP A 25 -4.33 25.31 -4.97
N ALA A 26 -3.25 25.51 -4.20
CA ALA A 26 -2.44 24.43 -3.65
C ALA A 26 -3.21 23.60 -2.61
N THR A 27 -4.23 24.13 -1.93
CA THR A 27 -5.04 23.32 -0.99
C THR A 27 -5.79 22.20 -1.71
N GLU A 28 -6.35 22.47 -2.90
CA GLU A 28 -7.03 21.45 -3.72
C GLU A 28 -6.01 20.51 -4.39
N THR A 29 -4.91 21.07 -4.92
CA THR A 29 -3.83 20.28 -5.55
C THR A 29 -3.16 19.33 -4.54
N SER A 30 -2.92 19.79 -3.30
CA SER A 30 -2.31 18.97 -2.24
C SER A 30 -3.30 18.03 -1.57
N ALA A 31 -4.60 18.32 -1.55
CA ALA A 31 -5.62 17.34 -1.19
C ALA A 31 -5.59 16.16 -2.17
N GLN A 32 -5.73 16.43 -3.48
CA GLN A 32 -5.69 15.39 -4.51
C GLN A 32 -4.38 14.59 -4.51
N MET A 33 -3.23 15.26 -4.30
CA MET A 33 -1.94 14.57 -4.18
C MET A 33 -1.81 13.76 -2.88
N THR A 34 -2.43 14.19 -1.78
CA THR A 34 -2.47 13.44 -0.51
C THR A 34 -3.41 12.25 -0.61
N GLU A 35 -4.56 12.38 -1.27
CA GLU A 35 -5.48 11.28 -1.55
C GLU A 35 -4.83 10.22 -2.45
N ALA A 36 -4.22 10.63 -3.57
CA ALA A 36 -3.46 9.72 -4.43
C ALA A 36 -2.26 9.07 -3.73
N MET A 37 -1.62 9.77 -2.78
CA MET A 37 -0.54 9.20 -1.97
C MET A 37 -1.05 8.26 -0.88
N LEU A 38 -2.24 8.50 -0.30
CA LEU A 38 -2.87 7.60 0.68
C LEU A 38 -3.39 6.32 0.02
N ASP A 39 -3.97 6.41 -1.18
CA ASP A 39 -4.42 5.25 -1.96
C ASP A 39 -3.23 4.42 -2.48
N ALA A 40 -2.11 5.09 -2.80
CA ALA A 40 -0.84 4.44 -3.16
C ALA A 40 0.00 3.95 -1.95
N VAL A 41 -0.39 4.23 -0.71
CA VAL A 41 0.22 3.64 0.48
C VAL A 41 -0.41 2.26 0.68
N PRO A 42 0.36 1.15 0.59
CA PRO A 42 -0.18 -0.19 0.79
C PRO A 42 -0.64 -0.35 2.24
N THR A 43 -1.95 -0.33 2.45
CA THR A 43 -2.53 -0.56 3.77
C THR A 43 -2.35 -2.03 4.16
N PRO A 44 -2.25 -2.38 5.46
CA PRO A 44 -2.22 -3.78 5.89
C PRO A 44 -3.47 -4.58 5.49
N GLU A 45 -4.55 -3.89 5.09
CA GLU A 45 -5.83 -4.44 4.65
C GLU A 45 -5.90 -4.61 3.12
N SER A 46 -5.02 -3.99 2.33
CA SER A 46 -4.90 -4.20 0.88
C SER A 46 -4.18 -5.52 0.55
N PHE A 47 -4.55 -6.60 1.24
CA PHE A 47 -4.27 -7.95 0.78
C PHE A 47 -5.03 -8.15 -0.55
N PRO A 48 -4.37 -8.46 -1.67
CA PRO A 48 -5.01 -8.48 -2.98
C PRO A 48 -6.03 -9.62 -3.04
N LEU A 49 -7.31 -9.29 -2.87
CA LEU A 49 -8.40 -10.26 -2.78
C LEU A 49 -8.48 -11.12 -4.06
N GLU A 50 -8.14 -10.55 -5.20
CA GLU A 50 -8.04 -11.23 -6.51
C GLU A 50 -6.98 -12.34 -6.53
N ALA A 51 -5.87 -12.21 -5.80
CA ALA A 51 -4.90 -13.30 -5.62
C ALA A 51 -5.44 -14.44 -4.74
N VAL A 52 -6.48 -14.17 -3.94
CA VAL A 52 -7.16 -15.16 -3.10
C VAL A 52 -8.33 -15.82 -3.84
N GLN A 53 -8.85 -15.24 -4.93
CA GLN A 53 -10.01 -15.79 -5.68
C GLN A 53 -9.77 -17.18 -6.32
N GLY A 54 -8.51 -17.60 -6.45
CA GLY A 54 -8.12 -18.98 -6.84
C GLY A 54 -7.50 -19.83 -5.72
N THR A 55 -7.44 -19.33 -4.47
CA THR A 55 -6.66 -19.94 -3.39
C THR A 55 -7.56 -20.53 -2.30
N ALA A 56 -7.73 -21.86 -2.26
CA ALA A 56 -8.42 -22.50 -1.14
C ALA A 56 -7.61 -22.33 0.16
N THR A 57 -8.27 -21.85 1.21
CA THR A 57 -7.63 -21.45 2.47
C THR A 57 -8.01 -22.41 3.60
N PHE A 58 -7.13 -23.38 3.87
CA PHE A 58 -7.28 -24.34 4.97
C PHE A 58 -6.43 -23.93 6.20
N LYS A 59 -6.81 -24.41 7.39
CA LYS A 59 -6.09 -24.14 8.65
C LYS A 59 -5.35 -25.39 9.13
N THR A 60 -4.03 -25.31 9.25
CA THR A 60 -3.17 -26.40 9.74
C THR A 60 -2.16 -25.91 10.76
N ARG A 61 -1.53 -26.82 11.51
CA ARG A 61 -0.51 -26.50 12.52
C ARG A 61 0.89 -26.70 11.93
N ILE A 62 1.77 -25.72 12.13
CA ILE A 62 3.19 -25.83 11.79
C ILE A 62 3.82 -26.96 12.62
N GLN A 63 4.45 -27.92 11.94
CA GLN A 63 5.10 -29.09 12.53
C GLN A 63 6.53 -28.77 12.98
N SER A 64 7.17 -29.73 13.67
CA SER A 64 8.60 -29.67 13.98
C SER A 64 9.43 -29.48 12.69
N GLY A 65 10.40 -28.56 12.73
CA GLY A 65 11.17 -28.18 11.55
C GLY A 65 10.44 -27.27 10.55
N GLY A 66 9.33 -26.62 10.96
CA GLY A 66 8.68 -25.56 10.16
C GLY A 66 7.79 -26.07 9.01
N ARG A 67 7.51 -27.37 8.96
CA ARG A 67 6.73 -27.99 7.87
C ARG A 67 5.24 -27.72 8.01
N ILE A 68 4.56 -27.61 6.87
CA ILE A 68 3.13 -27.39 6.73
C ILE A 68 2.61 -28.51 5.82
N SER A 69 1.57 -29.24 6.24
CA SER A 69 0.96 -30.31 5.45
C SER A 69 -0.42 -29.88 4.95
N ILE A 70 -0.64 -30.04 3.64
CA ILE A 70 -1.95 -29.90 2.99
C ILE A 70 -2.73 -31.21 3.24
N PRO A 71 -3.95 -31.18 3.82
CA PRO A 71 -4.79 -32.36 3.99
C PRO A 71 -5.21 -32.96 2.64
N ASP A 72 -5.39 -34.28 2.58
CA ASP A 72 -5.67 -34.98 1.31
C ASP A 72 -6.96 -34.50 0.61
N ALA A 73 -8.01 -34.19 1.37
CA ALA A 73 -9.25 -33.62 0.84
C ALA A 73 -9.05 -32.24 0.19
N GLU A 74 -8.15 -31.41 0.72
CA GLU A 74 -7.83 -30.11 0.12
C GLU A 74 -6.96 -30.29 -1.14
N ARG A 75 -6.11 -31.32 -1.20
CA ARG A 75 -5.35 -31.67 -2.40
C ARG A 75 -6.24 -32.18 -3.53
N GLU A 76 -7.26 -32.99 -3.22
CA GLU A 76 -8.23 -33.49 -4.18
C GLU A 76 -9.11 -32.36 -4.75
N VAL A 77 -9.59 -31.44 -3.90
CA VAL A 77 -10.41 -30.29 -4.32
C VAL A 77 -9.61 -29.25 -5.14
N LEU A 78 -8.29 -29.17 -4.93
CA LEU A 78 -7.39 -28.28 -5.70
C LEU A 78 -6.71 -28.96 -6.91
N ASP A 79 -6.97 -30.25 -7.17
CA ASP A 79 -6.30 -31.07 -8.20
C ASP A 79 -4.76 -31.05 -8.10
N LEU A 80 -4.22 -31.17 -6.87
CA LEU A 80 -2.79 -31.09 -6.57
C LEU A 80 -2.13 -32.47 -6.39
N GLY A 81 -1.21 -32.79 -7.31
CA GLY A 81 -0.44 -34.03 -7.37
C GLY A 81 0.96 -33.98 -6.75
N GLU A 82 1.73 -35.04 -6.98
CA GLU A 82 3.15 -35.11 -6.60
C GLU A 82 4.02 -34.49 -7.69
N GLY A 83 4.79 -33.46 -7.33
CA GLY A 83 5.66 -32.71 -8.25
C GLY A 83 5.20 -31.28 -8.55
N ASP A 84 3.97 -30.92 -8.18
CA ASP A 84 3.41 -29.60 -8.44
C ASP A 84 4.06 -28.49 -7.58
N ILE A 85 4.23 -27.32 -8.20
CA ILE A 85 4.81 -26.13 -7.56
C ILE A 85 3.68 -25.26 -7.03
N VAL A 86 3.50 -25.24 -5.70
CA VAL A 86 2.48 -24.43 -5.02
C VAL A 86 3.05 -23.11 -4.48
N GLN A 87 2.27 -22.04 -4.55
CA GLN A 87 2.57 -20.76 -3.89
C GLN A 87 1.90 -20.70 -2.51
N ALA A 88 2.68 -20.51 -1.45
CA ALA A 88 2.17 -20.47 -0.08
C ALA A 88 1.99 -19.04 0.44
N VAL A 89 0.77 -18.71 0.89
CA VAL A 89 0.45 -17.47 1.60
C VAL A 89 0.21 -17.80 3.08
N ILE A 90 0.95 -17.17 3.99
CA ILE A 90 0.92 -17.49 5.42
C ILE A 90 0.32 -16.32 6.21
N VAL A 91 -0.88 -16.53 6.75
CA VAL A 91 -1.55 -15.59 7.67
C VAL A 91 -1.36 -16.06 9.12
N PRO A 92 -0.58 -15.36 9.96
CA PRO A 92 -0.33 -15.77 11.34
C PRO A 92 -1.56 -15.55 12.23
N LEU A 93 -2.23 -16.64 12.59
CA LEU A 93 -3.31 -16.60 13.59
C LEU A 93 -2.71 -16.32 14.99
N LYS A 94 -3.33 -15.40 15.74
CA LYS A 94 -2.91 -15.09 17.11
C LYS A 94 -2.93 -16.37 17.95
N ARG A 95 -1.80 -16.67 18.60
CA ARG A 95 -1.78 -17.62 19.72
C ARG A 95 -2.29 -16.88 20.94
N ASN A 96 -3.42 -17.33 21.51
CA ASN A 96 -3.68 -17.09 22.92
C ASN A 96 -2.66 -17.93 23.71
N GLN A 97 -1.48 -17.35 23.92
CA GLN A 97 -0.69 -17.67 25.09
C GLN A 97 -1.31 -16.85 26.22
N ASP A 98 -2.31 -17.42 26.87
CA ASP A 98 -2.69 -17.01 28.20
C ASP A 98 -1.46 -17.27 29.08
N ASN A 99 -0.84 -16.21 29.59
CA ASN A 99 0.37 -16.30 30.40
C ASN A 99 -0.06 -16.38 31.86
N ASP A 100 0.41 -17.42 32.54
CA ASP A 100 0.35 -17.65 33.99
C ASP A 100 1.77 -17.42 34.55
#